data_AF-A0A2A4PSN7-F1
#
_entry.id   AF-A0A2A4PSN7-F1
#
_cell.length_a   1.000
_cell.length_b   1.000
_cell.length_c   1.000
_cell.angle_alpha   90.00
_cell.angle_beta   90.00
_cell.angle_gamma   90.00
#
_symmetry.space_group_name_H-M   'P 1'
#
loop_
_entity.id
_entity.type
_entity.pdbx_description
1 polymer ?
#
loop_
_entity_poly.entity_id
_entity_poly.type
_entity_poly.pdbx_seq_one_letter_code
_entity_poly.pdbx_strand_id
1 'polypeptide(L)' 'MQWGNHRFVTVKEVTKKDYRKQIELTASGQFPCAVVLGSIDSRVPAEMIFNQGIGDIFNHGKQYKIHAII' A
#
# COMPACT_ATOMS: atom_id res chain seq x y z
N MET A 1 -8.54 3.88 -2.18
CA MET A 1 -7.28 4.63 -1.95
C MET A 1 -7.49 6.01 -1.33
N GLN A 2 -8.16 6.96 -1.98
CA GLN A 2 -8.33 8.34 -1.46
C GLN A 2 -8.91 8.41 -0.05
N TRP A 3 -9.96 7.61 0.24
CA TRP A 3 -10.55 7.50 1.58
C TRP A 3 -9.57 6.95 2.63
N GLY A 4 -8.74 5.97 2.26
CA GLY A 4 -7.70 5.43 3.14
C GLY A 4 -6.62 6.46 3.46
N ASN A 5 -6.15 7.19 2.45
CA ASN A 5 -5.22 8.32 2.65
C ASN A 5 -5.82 9.40 3.56
N HIS A 6 -7.08 9.76 3.34
CA HIS A 6 -7.77 10.72 4.18
C HIS A 6 -7.78 10.27 5.66
N ARG A 7 -8.12 9.01 5.94
CA ARG A 7 -8.08 8.44 7.30
C ARG A 7 -6.69 8.43 7.91
N PHE A 8 -5.65 8.11 7.13
CA PHE A 8 -4.27 8.12 7.60
C PHE A 8 -3.84 9.52 8.06
N VAL A 9 -4.24 10.57 7.32
CA VAL A 9 -3.92 11.96 7.65
C VAL A 9 -4.74 12.49 8.83
N THR A 10 -6.04 12.20 8.88
CA THR A 10 -6.95 12.83 9.86
C THR A 10 -7.04 12.08 11.19
N VAL A 11 -7.06 10.75 11.15
CA VAL A 11 -7.30 9.91 12.34
C VAL A 11 -6.00 9.29 12.85
N LYS A 12 -4.95 9.23 12.01
CA LYS A 12 -3.70 8.47 12.26
C LYS A 12 -3.94 7.00 12.62
N GLU A 13 -5.14 6.50 12.35
CA GLU A 13 -5.53 5.12 12.63
C GLU A 13 -5.28 4.24 11.42
N VAL A 14 -4.41 3.26 11.62
CA VAL A 14 -4.25 2.14 10.71
C VAL A 14 -5.15 1.02 11.22
N THR A 15 -6.05 0.52 10.37
CA THR A 15 -6.90 -0.60 10.75
C THR A 15 -6.02 -1.82 11.08
N LYS A 16 -6.21 -2.40 12.27
CA LYS A 16 -5.50 -3.61 12.68
C LYS A 16 -5.94 -4.75 11.77
N LYS A 17 -5.03 -5.21 10.93
CA LYS A 17 -5.24 -6.33 9.99
C LYS A 17 -4.65 -7.61 10.55
N ASP A 18 -5.33 -8.72 10.31
CA ASP A 18 -4.76 -10.03 10.55
C ASP A 18 -3.88 -10.43 9.36
N TYR A 19 -2.61 -10.07 9.44
CA TYR A 19 -1.65 -10.33 8.37
C TYR A 19 -1.39 -11.83 8.17
N ARG A 20 -1.52 -12.67 9.21
CA ARG A 20 -1.35 -14.11 9.06
C ARG A 20 -2.42 -14.69 8.15
N LYS A 21 -3.67 -14.34 8.42
CA LYS A 21 -4.80 -14.74 7.58
C LYS A 21 -4.68 -14.21 6.15
N GLN A 22 -4.21 -12.97 5.96
CA GLN A 22 -4.03 -12.41 4.62
C GLN A 22 -2.91 -13.11 3.84
N ILE A 23 -1.81 -13.50 4.49
CA ILE A 23 -0.74 -14.28 3.86
C ILE A 23 -1.29 -15.62 3.39
N GLU A 24 -2.02 -16.34 4.23
CA GLU A 24 -2.63 -17.63 3.87
C GLU A 24 -3.58 -17.50 2.68
N LEU A 25 -4.42 -16.45 2.66
CA LEU A 25 -5.36 -16.19 1.58
C LEU A 25 -4.70 -15.77 0.26
N THR A 26 -3.52 -15.15 0.33
CA THR A 26 -2.79 -14.64 -0.84
C THR A 26 -1.64 -15.54 -1.28
N ALA A 27 -1.40 -16.66 -0.59
CA ALA A 27 -0.31 -17.59 -0.87
C ALA A 27 -0.45 -18.28 -2.23
N SER A 28 -1.68 -18.53 -2.70
CA SER A 28 -1.95 -19.13 -4.00
C SER A 28 -1.94 -18.12 -5.16
N GLY A 29 -1.96 -16.83 -4.87
CA GLY A 29 -1.95 -15.75 -5.87
C GLY A 29 -2.45 -14.42 -5.32
N GLN A 30 -2.06 -13.33 -5.99
CA GLN A 30 -2.48 -11.97 -5.68
C GLN A 30 -2.96 -11.28 -6.97
N PHE A 31 -4.06 -10.54 -6.86
CA PHE A 31 -4.66 -9.79 -7.98
C PHE A 31 -4.83 -8.33 -7.54
N PRO A 32 -3.74 -7.56 -7.49
CA PRO A 32 -3.78 -6.18 -7.01
C PRO A 32 -4.64 -5.33 -7.94
N CYS A 33 -5.49 -4.49 -7.36
CA CYS A 33 -6.36 -3.60 -8.12
C CYS A 33 -5.63 -2.35 -8.63
N ALA A 34 -4.43 -2.08 -8.13
CA ALA A 34 -3.63 -0.91 -8.49
C ALA A 34 -2.14 -1.12 -8.20
N VAL A 35 -1.31 -0.37 -8.93
CA VAL A 35 0.13 -0.28 -8.72
C VAL A 35 0.46 1.10 -8.15
N VAL A 36 1.19 1.14 -7.03
CA VAL A 36 1.72 2.37 -6.45
C VAL A 36 3.20 2.48 -6.80
N LEU A 37 3.54 3.50 -7.59
CA LEU A 37 4.92 3.85 -7.93
C LEU A 37 5.42 4.91 -6.94
N GLY A 38 6.33 4.52 -6.05
CA GLY A 38 6.84 5.38 -4.99
C GLY A 38 8.35 5.55 -5.01
N SER A 39 8.86 6.48 -4.21
CA SER A 39 10.26 6.43 -3.79
C SER A 39 10.49 5.14 -3.00
N ILE A 40 11.66 4.52 -3.14
CA ILE A 40 12.03 3.34 -2.32
C ILE A 40 12.08 3.62 -0.82
N ASP A 41 11.97 4.89 -0.43
CA ASP A 41 12.03 5.35 0.94
C ASP A 41 11.02 4.58 1.81
N SER A 42 11.54 3.63 2.57
CA SER A 42 10.79 2.62 3.31
C SER A 42 10.14 3.15 4.58
N ARG A 43 10.19 4.47 4.82
CA ARG A 43 9.68 5.09 6.05
C ARG A 43 8.21 4.76 6.32
N VAL A 44 7.38 4.68 5.27
CA VAL A 44 5.98 4.24 5.40
C VAL A 44 5.53 3.51 4.12
N PRO A 45 5.11 2.24 4.21
CA PRO A 45 4.59 1.50 3.06
C PRO A 45 3.26 2.07 2.57
N ALA A 46 3.01 2.04 1.25
CA ALA A 46 1.80 2.58 0.63
C ALA A 46 0.52 1.87 1.12
N GLU A 47 0.65 0.60 1.48
CA GLU A 47 -0.38 -0.25 2.08
C GLU A 47 -0.89 0.36 3.39
N MET A 48 -0.01 0.99 4.16
CA MET A 48 -0.36 1.66 5.41
C MET A 48 -1.03 3.01 5.15
N ILE A 49 -0.51 3.81 4.22
CA ILE A 49 -1.04 5.14 3.86
C ILE A 49 -2.45 5.03 3.28
N PHE A 50 -2.67 4.09 2.37
CA PHE A 50 -3.96 3.89 1.72
C PHE A 50 -4.88 2.92 2.46
N ASN A 51 -4.45 2.44 3.64
CA ASN A 51 -5.15 1.43 4.43
C ASN A 51 -5.50 0.15 3.63
N GLN A 52 -4.62 -0.31 2.74
CA GLN A 52 -4.77 -1.52 1.93
C GLN A 52 -4.09 -2.74 2.59
N GLY A 53 -4.60 -3.94 2.34
CA GLY A 53 -4.05 -5.21 2.85
C GLY A 53 -3.00 -5.82 1.93
N ILE A 54 -2.47 -6.97 2.33
CA ILE A 54 -1.52 -7.75 1.51
C ILE A 54 -2.22 -8.21 0.24
N GLY A 55 -1.62 -7.94 -0.93
CA GLY A 55 -2.14 -8.34 -2.23
C GLY A 55 -3.19 -7.39 -2.84
N ASP A 56 -3.64 -6.37 -2.11
CA ASP A 56 -4.62 -5.39 -2.61
C ASP A 56 -3.99 -4.40 -3.60
N ILE A 57 -2.72 -4.05 -3.37
CA ILE A 57 -1.94 -3.13 -4.18
C ILE A 57 -0.54 -3.68 -4.40
N PHE A 58 0.05 -3.37 -5.55
CA PHE A 58 1.45 -3.67 -5.82
C PHE A 58 2.29 -2.42 -5.60
N ASN A 59 3.24 -2.48 -4.66
CA ASN A 59 4.11 -1.36 -4.34
C ASN A 59 5.47 -1.52 -5.04
N HIS A 60 5.81 -0.59 -5.94
CA HIS A 60 7.09 -0.56 -6.64
C HIS A 60 7.87 0.70 -6.26
N GLY A 61 8.95 0.52 -5.48
CA GLY A 61 9.86 1.59 -5.12
C GLY A 61 10.94 1.82 -6.17
N LYS A 62 11.05 3.03 -6.74
CA LYS A 62 12.21 3.43 -7.54
C LYS A 62 13.21 4.21 -6.68
N GLN A 63 14.49 3.81 -6.77
CA GLN A 63 15.56 4.40 -5.98
C GLN A 63 15.96 5.81 -6.43
N TYR A 64 15.74 6.18 -7.71
CA TYR A 64 16.13 7.50 -8.25
C TYR A 64 15.18 8.05 -9.34
N LYS A 65 14.87 9.35 -9.20
CA LYS A 65 14.19 10.33 -10.08
C LYS A 65 13.31 9.81 -11.23
N ILE A 66 12.00 10.08 -11.15
CA ILE A 66 11.14 10.24 -12.32
C ILE A 66 10.25 11.47 -12.13
N HIS A 67 10.28 12.37 -13.10
CA HIS A 67 9.31 13.44 -13.27
C HIS A 67 7.93 12.80 -13.46
N ALA A 68 7.04 13.01 -12.50
CA ALA A 68 5.64 12.64 -12.65
C ALA A 68 5.02 13.52 -13.74
N ILE A 69 4.85 12.95 -14.93
CA ILE A 69 3.86 13.44 -15.89
C ILE A 69 2.54 12.83 -15.42
N ILE A 70 1.70 13.71 -14.89
CA ILE A 70 0.29 13.48 -14.57
C ILE A 70 -0.50 13.24 -15.85
#